data_AF-A0A835L525-F1
#
_entry.id   AF-A0A835L525-F1
#
_cell.length_a   1.000
_cell.length_b   1.000
_cell.length_c   1.000
_cell.angle_alpha   90.00
_cell.angle_beta   90.00
_cell.angle_gamma   90.00
#
_symmetry.space_group_name_H-M   'P 1'
#
loop_
_entity.id
_entity.type
_entity.pdbx_description
1 polymer ?
#
loop_
_entity_poly.entity_id
_entity_poly.type
_entity_poly.pdbx_seq_one_letter_code
_entity_poly.pdbx_strand_id
1 'polypeptide(L)'
;MVRSLGPPTWFLTFSCNDLNWTDMIKALLIADGRDIADPEHFTFSERLLLVQRHPVVVARQFTLQVNAIMQFLKRNQVCLGGPIEDFWYRVEFQNHGSPHLHMLVWCSNVPEFSTPQGIAVVENVVSCSLNPDDPVLRKLVEDLQIHKHTATCKKNRQDDGCRFGFPKQESDNTVCLGPDEALANNGRFCLLKRTPEESMVNNYNAILLGSYV
;
A
#
# COMPACT_ATOMS: atom_id res chain seq x y z
N MET A 1 -9.98 20.21 -7.47
CA MET A 1 -10.19 18.76 -7.27
C MET A 1 -11.39 18.52 -6.37
N VAL A 2 -11.29 18.52 -5.03
CA VAL A 2 -12.43 18.12 -4.16
C VAL A 2 -13.73 18.91 -4.38
N ARG A 3 -13.66 20.24 -4.54
CA ARG A 3 -14.86 21.06 -4.82
C ARG A 3 -15.54 20.77 -6.16
N SER A 4 -14.84 20.16 -7.10
CA SER A 4 -15.29 19.94 -8.49
C SER A 4 -15.62 18.48 -8.76
N LEU A 5 -14.76 17.56 -8.28
CA LEU A 5 -14.86 16.11 -8.50
C LEU A 5 -15.47 15.36 -7.30
N GLY A 6 -15.70 16.06 -6.18
CA GLY A 6 -16.09 15.41 -4.93
C GLY A 6 -14.93 14.71 -4.22
N PRO A 7 -15.22 13.86 -3.21
CA PRO A 7 -14.19 13.09 -2.51
C PRO A 7 -13.46 12.13 -3.46
N PRO A 8 -12.17 11.84 -3.24
CA PRO A 8 -11.45 10.83 -4.02
C PRO A 8 -12.08 9.45 -3.82
N THR A 9 -12.06 8.64 -4.88
CA THR A 9 -12.51 7.24 -4.84
C THR A 9 -11.59 6.38 -3.98
N TRP A 10 -10.28 6.57 -4.12
CA TRP A 10 -9.26 5.79 -3.40
C TRP A 10 -8.17 6.66 -2.81
N PHE A 11 -7.69 6.25 -1.64
CA PHE A 11 -6.43 6.71 -1.05
C PHE A 11 -5.41 5.57 -1.12
N LEU A 12 -4.31 5.80 -1.83
CA LEU A 12 -3.25 4.80 -2.01
C LEU A 12 -1.96 5.29 -1.33
N THR A 13 -1.27 4.37 -0.67
CA THR A 13 0.06 4.63 -0.10
C THR A 13 1.03 3.57 -0.57
N PHE A 14 2.18 3.98 -1.09
CA PHE A 14 3.25 3.08 -1.50
C PHE A 14 4.52 3.41 -0.70
N SER A 15 5.06 2.41 -0.04
CA SER A 15 6.33 2.50 0.69
C SER A 15 7.47 2.00 -0.20
N CYS A 16 8.63 2.64 -0.13
CA CYS A 16 9.81 2.19 -0.85
C CYS A 16 10.40 0.94 -0.18
N ASN A 17 10.51 -0.16 -0.93
CA ASN A 17 11.20 -1.38 -0.49
C ASN A 17 12.66 -1.37 -0.96
N ASP A 18 13.36 -0.26 -0.70
CA ASP A 18 14.71 0.04 -1.20
C ASP A 18 15.77 -1.02 -0.86
N LEU A 19 15.60 -1.73 0.25
CA LEU A 19 16.51 -2.79 0.68
C LEU A 19 16.32 -4.11 -0.10
N ASN A 20 15.16 -4.35 -0.73
CA ASN A 20 14.84 -5.64 -1.32
C ASN A 20 14.51 -5.58 -2.81
N TRP A 21 14.19 -4.41 -3.36
CA TRP A 21 13.96 -4.28 -4.80
C TRP A 21 15.23 -4.55 -5.59
N THR A 22 15.17 -5.56 -6.46
CA THR A 22 16.30 -5.98 -7.27
C THR A 22 16.89 -4.85 -8.10
N ASP A 23 16.04 -4.10 -8.80
CA ASP A 23 16.49 -2.98 -9.64
C ASP A 23 17.08 -1.83 -8.82
N MET A 24 16.61 -1.63 -7.58
CA MET A 24 17.17 -0.65 -6.65
C MET A 24 18.60 -1.05 -6.28
N ILE A 25 18.81 -2.28 -5.79
CA ILE A 25 20.12 -2.75 -5.36
C ILE A 25 21.10 -2.74 -6.53
N LYS A 26 20.68 -3.18 -7.72
CA LYS A 26 21.52 -3.12 -8.94
C LYS A 26 21.92 -1.68 -9.28
N ALA A 27 20.99 -0.72 -9.20
CA ALA A 27 21.31 0.69 -9.43
C ALA A 27 22.28 1.26 -8.39
N LEU A 28 22.15 0.85 -7.13
CA LEU A 28 23.06 1.25 -6.06
C LEU A 28 24.47 0.67 -6.27
N LEU A 29 24.59 -0.59 -6.70
CA LEU A 29 25.88 -1.21 -7.02
C LEU A 29 26.60 -0.46 -8.15
N ILE A 30 25.89 -0.11 -9.22
CA ILE A 30 26.44 0.70 -10.32
C ILE A 30 26.95 2.04 -9.80
N ALA A 31 26.17 2.71 -8.95
CA ALA A 31 26.57 3.99 -8.36
C ALA A 31 27.75 3.88 -7.40
N ASP A 32 27.92 2.74 -6.74
CA ASP A 32 29.05 2.43 -5.87
C ASP A 32 30.29 1.94 -6.63
N GLY A 33 30.21 1.82 -7.97
CA GLY A 33 31.30 1.35 -8.82
C GLY A 33 31.56 -0.16 -8.70
N ARG A 34 30.56 -0.94 -8.27
CA ARG A 34 30.62 -2.39 -8.12
C ARG A 34 29.93 -3.07 -9.30
N ASP A 35 30.36 -4.29 -9.61
CA ASP A 35 29.68 -5.12 -10.60
C ASP A 35 28.24 -5.45 -10.15
N ILE A 36 27.36 -5.58 -11.14
CA ILE A 36 25.97 -5.97 -10.92
C ILE A 36 25.95 -7.41 -10.40
N ALA A 37 25.31 -7.61 -9.25
CA ALA A 37 25.13 -8.92 -8.63
C ALA A 37 23.70 -9.07 -8.10
N ASP A 38 23.32 -10.31 -7.80
CA ASP A 38 22.04 -10.61 -7.17
C ASP A 38 21.97 -9.99 -5.76
N PRO A 39 20.89 -9.24 -5.42
CA PRO A 39 20.66 -8.73 -4.07
C PRO A 39 20.76 -9.78 -2.96
N GLU A 40 20.41 -11.03 -3.24
CA GLU A 40 20.44 -12.12 -2.26
C GLU A 40 21.86 -12.44 -1.76
N HIS A 41 22.89 -12.09 -2.53
CA HIS A 41 24.29 -12.26 -2.11
C HIS A 41 24.74 -11.24 -1.05
N PHE A 42 23.95 -10.21 -0.77
CA PHE A 42 24.29 -9.15 0.17
C PHE A 42 23.50 -9.27 1.47
N THR A 43 24.22 -9.19 2.59
CA THR A 43 23.61 -9.10 3.90
C THR A 43 22.74 -7.84 4.02
N PHE A 44 21.81 -7.85 4.97
CA PHE A 44 20.98 -6.68 5.26
C PHE A 44 21.83 -5.42 5.51
N SER A 45 22.90 -5.54 6.29
CA SER A 45 23.79 -4.43 6.63
C SER A 45 24.51 -3.84 5.41
N GLU A 46 24.92 -4.68 4.46
CA GLU A 46 25.56 -4.22 3.22
C GLU A 46 24.57 -3.47 2.32
N ARG A 47 23.35 -4.00 2.17
CA ARG A 47 22.27 -3.33 1.43
C ARG A 47 21.88 -2.00 2.07
N LEU A 48 21.80 -1.96 3.39
CA LEU A 48 21.53 -0.74 4.13
C LEU A 48 22.62 0.31 3.92
N LEU A 49 23.89 -0.08 3.95
CA LEU A 49 25.00 0.83 3.71
C LEU A 49 24.96 1.42 2.29
N LEU A 50 24.59 0.62 1.28
CA LEU A 50 24.40 1.10 -0.10
C LEU A 50 23.29 2.17 -0.19
N VAL A 51 22.13 1.90 0.41
CA VAL A 51 21.00 2.84 0.47
C VAL A 51 21.40 4.16 1.13
N GLN A 52 22.12 4.08 2.26
CA GLN A 52 22.58 5.27 3.00
C GLN A 52 23.64 6.09 2.25
N ARG A 53 24.53 5.43 1.50
CA ARG A 53 25.59 6.10 0.73
C ARG A 53 25.07 6.80 -0.52
N HIS A 54 24.00 6.28 -1.12
CA HIS A 54 23.52 6.73 -2.43
C HIS A 54 22.05 7.20 -2.42
N PRO A 55 21.66 8.15 -1.54
CA PRO A 55 20.26 8.56 -1.38
C PRO A 55 19.66 9.19 -2.64
N VAL A 56 20.48 9.83 -3.49
CA VAL A 56 20.03 10.40 -4.77
C VAL A 56 19.59 9.29 -5.74
N VAL A 57 20.29 8.15 -5.73
CA VAL A 57 19.94 6.99 -6.56
C VAL A 57 18.64 6.37 -6.06
N VAL A 58 18.46 6.25 -4.75
CA VAL A 58 17.21 5.79 -4.13
C VAL A 58 16.03 6.65 -4.55
N ALA A 59 16.14 7.97 -4.43
CA ALA A 59 15.09 8.90 -4.82
C ALA A 59 14.76 8.82 -6.33
N ARG A 60 15.79 8.68 -7.18
CA ARG A 60 15.63 8.53 -8.63
C ARG A 60 14.92 7.23 -8.99
N GLN A 61 15.35 6.11 -8.41
CA GLN A 61 14.74 4.80 -8.65
C GLN A 61 13.29 4.76 -8.14
N PHE A 62 13.01 5.34 -6.97
CA PHE A 62 11.64 5.48 -6.49
C PHE A 62 10.77 6.28 -7.46
N THR A 63 11.29 7.39 -8.02
CA THR A 63 10.57 8.18 -9.03
C THR A 63 10.25 7.36 -10.30
N LEU A 64 11.18 6.51 -10.74
CA LEU A 64 10.94 5.61 -11.87
C LEU A 64 9.82 4.61 -11.55
N GLN A 65 9.81 4.04 -10.35
CA GLN A 65 8.75 3.13 -9.92
C GLN A 65 7.39 3.83 -9.82
N VAL A 66 7.34 5.04 -9.26
CA VAL A 66 6.11 5.85 -9.24
C VAL A 66 5.59 6.10 -10.66
N ASN A 67 6.47 6.47 -11.60
CA ASN A 67 6.07 6.67 -12.99
C ASN A 67 5.53 5.39 -13.63
N ALA A 68 6.15 4.23 -13.36
CA ALA A 68 5.70 2.94 -13.86
C ALA A 68 4.32 2.56 -13.31
N ILE A 69 4.10 2.73 -12.00
CA ILE A 69 2.81 2.53 -11.33
C ILE A 69 1.75 3.44 -11.94
N MET A 70 2.05 4.73 -12.15
CA MET A 70 1.09 5.66 -12.75
C MET A 70 0.73 5.28 -14.19
N GLN A 71 1.69 4.81 -14.99
CA GLN A 71 1.41 4.33 -16.34
C GLN A 71 0.53 3.07 -16.32
N PHE A 72 0.82 2.14 -15.42
CA PHE A 72 0.02 0.93 -15.26
C PHE A 72 -1.41 1.25 -14.84
N LEU A 73 -1.59 2.07 -13.80
CA LEU A 73 -2.89 2.48 -13.30
C LEU A 73 -3.74 3.18 -14.37
N LYS A 74 -3.12 4.01 -15.22
CA LYS A 74 -3.83 4.67 -16.35
C LYS A 74 -4.23 3.70 -17.46
N ARG A 75 -3.49 2.61 -17.65
CA ARG A 75 -3.77 1.60 -18.70
C ARG A 75 -4.73 0.51 -18.20
N ASN A 76 -4.66 0.16 -16.92
CA ASN A 76 -5.45 -0.90 -16.30
C ASN A 76 -6.68 -0.32 -15.60
N GLN A 77 -7.78 -0.25 -16.34
CA GLN A 77 -9.05 0.30 -15.85
C GLN A 77 -9.74 -0.59 -14.81
N VAL A 78 -9.32 -1.85 -14.65
CA VAL A 78 -9.94 -2.80 -13.70
C VAL A 78 -9.26 -2.71 -12.33
N CYS A 79 -7.98 -2.34 -12.27
CA CYS A 79 -7.18 -2.35 -11.05
C CYS A 79 -7.81 -1.59 -9.87
N LEU A 80 -8.47 -0.46 -10.16
CA LEU A 80 -9.15 0.38 -9.17
C LEU A 80 -10.69 0.42 -9.38
N GLY A 81 -11.24 -0.57 -10.08
CA GLY A 81 -12.68 -0.69 -10.32
C GLY A 81 -13.26 0.23 -11.40
N GLY A 82 -12.45 1.09 -12.01
CA GLY A 82 -12.85 1.96 -13.11
C GLY A 82 -11.67 2.80 -13.65
N PRO A 83 -11.87 3.50 -14.79
CA PRO A 83 -10.83 4.36 -15.38
C PRO A 83 -10.52 5.55 -14.47
N ILE A 84 -9.23 5.87 -14.31
CA ILE A 84 -8.79 7.06 -13.59
C ILE A 84 -9.14 8.32 -14.38
N GLU A 85 -9.91 9.20 -13.76
CA GLU A 85 -10.29 10.52 -14.29
C GLU A 85 -9.29 11.59 -13.86
N ASP A 86 -8.92 11.60 -12.58
CA ASP A 86 -7.93 12.53 -12.03
C ASP A 86 -7.18 11.88 -10.86
N PHE A 87 -6.02 12.42 -10.52
CA PHE A 87 -5.21 11.98 -9.40
C PHE A 87 -4.37 13.12 -8.84
N TRP A 88 -4.03 13.01 -7.56
CA TRP A 88 -3.05 13.88 -6.93
C TRP A 88 -2.15 13.04 -6.05
N TYR A 89 -0.85 13.28 -6.08
CA TYR A 89 0.06 12.61 -5.17
C TYR A 89 1.12 13.56 -4.63
N ARG A 90 1.70 13.15 -3.50
CA ARG A 90 2.91 13.75 -2.95
C ARG A 90 3.88 12.64 -2.54
N VAL A 91 5.18 12.93 -2.70
CA VAL A 91 6.24 12.08 -2.18
C VAL A 91 6.76 12.69 -0.89
N GLU A 92 6.79 11.91 0.17
CA GLU A 92 7.29 12.29 1.49
C GLU A 92 8.50 11.45 1.87
N PHE A 93 9.47 12.08 2.51
CA PHE A 93 10.57 11.38 3.16
C PHE A 93 10.20 11.26 4.64
N GLN A 94 9.81 10.07 5.07
CA GLN A 94 9.58 9.83 6.49
C GLN A 94 10.92 9.90 7.24
N ASN A 95 10.88 10.09 8.57
CA ASN A 95 12.07 10.24 9.44
C ASN A 95 13.11 9.10 9.40
N HIS A 96 12.90 8.07 8.57
CA HIS A 96 13.80 6.94 8.32
C HIS A 96 14.48 7.00 6.94
N GLY A 97 14.31 8.10 6.18
CA GLY A 97 15.07 8.39 4.96
C GLY A 97 14.48 7.87 3.65
N SER A 98 13.67 6.81 3.67
CA SER A 98 13.08 6.25 2.45
C SER A 98 11.85 7.05 1.99
N PRO A 99 11.67 7.25 0.67
CA PRO A 99 10.52 7.97 0.12
C PRO A 99 9.23 7.14 0.21
N HIS A 100 8.12 7.84 0.38
CA HIS A 100 6.76 7.29 0.46
C HIS A 100 5.84 8.08 -0.45
N LEU A 101 5.00 7.39 -1.20
CA LEU A 101 3.99 8.01 -2.05
C LEU A 101 2.65 8.00 -1.31
N HIS A 102 2.03 9.17 -1.16
CA HIS A 102 0.62 9.29 -0.78
C HIS A 102 -0.16 9.83 -1.98
N MET A 103 -1.21 9.13 -2.38
CA MET A 103 -1.97 9.43 -3.60
C MET A 103 -3.47 9.37 -3.37
N LEU A 104 -4.16 10.37 -3.91
CA LEU A 104 -5.60 10.45 -4.08
C LEU A 104 -5.93 10.12 -5.53
N VAL A 105 -6.92 9.27 -5.76
CA VAL A 105 -7.37 8.88 -7.10
C VAL A 105 -8.88 9.04 -7.22
N TRP A 106 -9.32 9.66 -8.31
CA TRP A 106 -10.72 9.74 -8.73
C TRP A 106 -10.91 8.80 -9.91
N CYS A 107 -11.79 7.83 -9.76
CA CYS A 107 -12.17 6.89 -10.81
C CYS A 107 -13.59 7.20 -11.29
N SER A 108 -13.78 7.16 -12.61
CA SER A 108 -15.08 7.26 -13.25
C SER A 108 -15.79 5.91 -13.27
N ASN A 109 -17.12 5.92 -13.40
CA ASN A 109 -17.96 4.71 -13.50
C ASN A 109 -17.88 3.75 -12.30
N VAL A 110 -17.45 4.24 -11.13
CA VAL A 110 -17.48 3.45 -9.90
C VAL A 110 -18.86 3.61 -9.25
N PRO A 111 -19.61 2.51 -9.04
CA PRO A 111 -20.91 2.57 -8.36
C PRO A 111 -20.75 3.02 -6.90
N GLU A 112 -21.83 3.54 -6.32
CA GLU A 112 -21.84 3.94 -4.92
C GLU A 112 -21.50 2.73 -4.02
N PHE A 113 -20.51 2.87 -3.14
CA PHE A 113 -19.97 1.75 -2.36
C PHE A 113 -20.98 1.07 -1.43
N SER A 114 -22.05 1.76 -1.03
CA SER A 114 -23.15 1.22 -0.22
C SER A 114 -24.05 0.24 -0.99
N THR A 115 -24.01 0.26 -2.32
CA THR A 115 -24.82 -0.63 -3.18
C THR A 115 -24.16 -2.00 -3.34
N PRO A 116 -24.91 -3.07 -3.68
CA PRO A 116 -24.34 -4.40 -3.94
C PRO A 116 -23.22 -4.38 -4.99
N GLN A 117 -23.36 -3.58 -6.04
CA GLN A 117 -22.34 -3.41 -7.09
C GLN A 117 -21.10 -2.68 -6.55
N GLY A 118 -21.29 -1.67 -5.70
CA GLY A 118 -20.22 -0.96 -5.01
C GLY A 118 -19.42 -1.85 -4.07
N ILE A 119 -20.10 -2.68 -3.28
CA ILE A 119 -19.46 -3.67 -2.40
C ILE A 119 -18.60 -4.62 -3.23
N ALA A 120 -19.13 -5.14 -4.34
CA ALA A 120 -18.35 -6.01 -5.22
C ALA A 120 -17.10 -5.31 -5.78
N VAL A 121 -17.16 -4.01 -6.08
CA VAL A 121 -15.97 -3.24 -6.48
C VAL A 121 -14.97 -3.13 -5.32
N VAL A 122 -15.42 -2.84 -4.10
CA VAL A 122 -14.55 -2.79 -2.92
C VAL A 122 -13.85 -4.14 -2.71
N GLU A 123 -14.58 -5.24 -2.75
CA GLU A 123 -14.02 -6.59 -2.56
C GLU A 123 -13.01 -6.98 -3.65
N ASN A 124 -13.19 -6.49 -4.88
CA ASN A 124 -12.25 -6.71 -5.97
C ASN A 124 -10.99 -5.83 -5.87
N VAL A 125 -11.11 -4.60 -5.36
CA VAL A 125 -10.01 -3.62 -5.32
C VAL A 125 -9.21 -3.69 -4.02
N VAL A 126 -9.87 -4.02 -2.90
CA VAL A 126 -9.30 -3.97 -1.55
C VAL A 126 -9.47 -5.32 -0.88
N SER A 127 -8.34 -6.01 -0.68
CA SER A 127 -8.27 -7.28 0.02
C SER A 127 -7.59 -7.11 1.38
N CYS A 128 -8.01 -7.92 2.34
CA CYS A 128 -7.22 -8.22 3.53
C CYS A 128 -6.96 -9.73 3.65
N SER A 129 -7.15 -10.49 2.57
CA SER A 129 -7.01 -11.94 2.64
C SER A 129 -5.55 -12.38 2.75
N LEU A 130 -5.31 -13.55 3.34
CA LEU A 130 -4.03 -14.25 3.22
C LEU A 130 -3.83 -14.94 1.86
N ASN A 131 -4.86 -15.03 1.01
CA ASN A 131 -4.84 -15.73 -0.29
C ASN A 131 -4.26 -17.16 -0.21
N PRO A 132 -4.87 -18.09 0.53
CA PRO A 132 -4.33 -19.44 0.71
C PRO A 132 -4.12 -20.19 -0.62
N ASP A 133 -4.88 -19.86 -1.66
CA ASP A 133 -4.85 -20.52 -2.96
C ASP A 133 -3.80 -19.95 -3.93
N ASP A 134 -3.13 -18.85 -3.58
CA ASP A 134 -2.01 -18.26 -4.34
C ASP A 134 -0.76 -18.18 -3.45
N PRO A 135 0.12 -19.19 -3.49
CA PRO A 135 1.31 -19.23 -2.63
C PRO A 135 2.27 -18.06 -2.82
N VAL A 136 2.33 -17.48 -4.03
CA VAL A 136 3.22 -16.35 -4.34
C VAL A 136 2.67 -15.09 -3.70
N LEU A 137 1.39 -14.77 -3.97
CA LEU A 137 0.75 -13.60 -3.37
C LEU A 137 0.64 -13.73 -1.85
N ARG A 138 0.36 -14.93 -1.33
CA ARG A 138 0.38 -15.22 0.10
C ARG A 138 1.69 -14.82 0.75
N LYS A 139 2.83 -15.24 0.18
CA LYS A 139 4.15 -14.88 0.69
C LYS A 139 4.34 -13.37 0.71
N LEU A 140 3.93 -12.67 -0.35
CA LEU A 140 4.00 -11.20 -0.40
C LEU A 140 3.14 -10.54 0.69
N VAL A 141 1.95 -11.07 0.96
CA VAL A 141 1.08 -10.58 2.05
C VAL A 141 1.74 -10.82 3.40
N GLU A 142 2.26 -12.03 3.65
CA GLU A 142 2.95 -12.39 4.90
C GLU A 142 4.18 -11.51 5.16
N ASP A 143 4.95 -11.21 4.11
CA ASP A 143 6.18 -10.42 4.20
C ASP A 143 5.91 -8.91 4.32
N LEU A 144 4.92 -8.38 3.58
CA LEU A 144 4.77 -6.93 3.35
C LEU A 144 3.49 -6.32 3.94
N GLN A 145 2.45 -7.11 4.16
CA GLN A 145 1.12 -6.61 4.55
C GLN A 145 0.69 -7.00 5.97
N ILE A 146 1.48 -7.79 6.70
CA ILE A 146 1.19 -8.09 8.11
C ILE A 146 1.61 -6.94 9.02
N HIS A 147 0.65 -6.37 9.74
CA HIS A 147 0.92 -5.40 10.78
C HIS A 147 1.69 -6.05 11.94
N LYS A 148 2.85 -5.48 12.27
CA LYS A 148 3.62 -5.84 13.46
C LYS A 148 3.60 -4.65 14.41
N HIS A 149 3.25 -4.91 15.67
CA HIS A 149 3.24 -3.86 16.67
C HIS A 149 4.65 -3.32 16.90
N THR A 150 4.79 -2.01 16.75
CA THR A 150 6.02 -1.25 16.99
C THR A 150 5.76 -0.13 17.99
N ALA A 151 6.80 0.56 18.48
CA ALA A 151 6.66 1.71 19.36
C ALA A 151 5.70 2.79 18.79
N THR A 152 5.64 2.95 17.46
CA THR A 152 4.72 3.87 16.78
C THR A 152 3.25 3.57 17.05
N CYS A 153 2.91 2.32 17.36
CA CYS A 153 1.54 1.91 17.68
C CYS A 153 1.03 2.50 18.99
N LYS A 154 1.94 2.80 19.93
CA LYS A 154 1.61 3.43 21.22
C LYS A 154 1.85 4.95 21.21
N LYS A 155 2.39 5.51 20.12
CA LYS A 155 2.70 6.93 20.01
C LYS A 155 1.44 7.78 20.22
N ASN A 156 1.52 8.72 21.16
CA ASN A 156 0.43 9.64 21.53
C ASN A 156 -0.86 8.93 22.00
N ARG A 157 -0.74 7.71 22.55
CA ARG A 157 -1.86 7.00 23.18
C ARG A 157 -1.69 6.93 24.69
N GLN A 158 -2.81 7.04 25.39
CA GLN A 158 -2.87 6.83 26.85
C GLN A 158 -3.36 5.41 27.18
N ASP A 159 -4.05 4.75 26.25
CA ASP A 159 -4.51 3.37 26.39
C ASP A 159 -3.55 2.36 25.77
N ASP A 160 -3.85 1.08 25.99
CA ASP A 160 -3.08 -0.03 25.45
C ASP A 160 -3.46 -0.44 24.02
N GLY A 161 -4.38 0.26 23.37
CA GLY A 161 -4.78 -0.03 22.00
C GLY A 161 -3.70 0.30 20.97
N CYS A 162 -3.78 -0.33 19.80
CA CYS A 162 -2.94 0.05 18.66
C CYS A 162 -3.49 1.33 18.03
N ARG A 163 -2.64 2.33 17.80
CA ARG A 163 -2.99 3.58 17.09
C ARG A 163 -3.63 3.35 15.73
N PHE A 164 -3.22 2.29 15.04
CA PHE A 164 -3.76 1.93 13.75
C PHE A 164 -5.01 1.06 13.86
N GLY A 165 -5.53 0.78 15.06
CA GLY A 165 -6.71 -0.03 15.30
C GLY A 165 -6.52 -1.47 14.86
N PHE A 166 -5.42 -2.10 15.27
CA PHE A 166 -5.18 -3.54 15.18
C PHE A 166 -5.32 -4.19 16.57
N PRO A 167 -5.77 -5.46 16.66
CA PRO A 167 -6.31 -6.28 15.57
C PRO A 167 -7.58 -5.66 14.97
N LYS A 168 -7.79 -5.89 13.67
CA LYS A 168 -9.00 -5.45 12.97
C LYS A 168 -10.17 -6.35 13.35
N GLN A 169 -11.36 -5.76 13.44
CA GLN A 169 -12.58 -6.49 13.74
C GLN A 169 -12.87 -7.53 12.64
N GLU A 170 -13.29 -8.71 13.07
CA GLU A 170 -13.81 -9.77 12.20
C GLU A 170 -15.15 -9.36 11.58
N SER A 171 -15.42 -9.87 10.39
CA SER A 171 -16.70 -9.63 9.73
C SER A 171 -17.00 -10.71 8.71
N ASP A 172 -18.23 -11.22 8.71
CA ASP A 172 -18.67 -12.23 7.74
C ASP A 172 -18.91 -11.65 6.34
N ASN A 173 -19.15 -10.33 6.26
CA ASN A 173 -19.52 -9.64 5.03
C ASN A 173 -18.82 -8.28 4.93
N THR A 174 -18.59 -7.81 3.71
CA THR A 174 -18.14 -6.44 3.48
C THR A 174 -19.32 -5.47 3.61
N VAL A 175 -19.19 -4.47 4.46
CA VAL A 175 -20.25 -3.50 4.78
C VAL A 175 -19.71 -2.08 4.76
N CYS A 176 -20.39 -1.19 4.03
CA CYS A 176 -20.15 0.24 4.12
C CYS A 176 -20.92 0.83 5.31
N LEU A 177 -20.19 1.54 6.17
CA LEU A 177 -20.69 2.20 7.37
C LEU A 177 -21.31 3.54 7.03
N GLY A 178 -22.31 3.95 7.81
CA GLY A 178 -22.87 5.29 7.73
C GLY A 178 -21.85 6.38 8.16
N PRO A 179 -22.10 7.66 7.87
CA PRO A 179 -21.15 8.75 8.21
C PRO A 179 -20.75 8.79 9.69
N ASP A 180 -21.72 8.64 10.60
CA ASP A 180 -21.46 8.71 12.05
C ASP A 180 -20.67 7.47 12.54
N GLU A 181 -20.99 6.30 12.01
CA GLU A 181 -20.27 5.05 12.30
C GLU A 181 -18.84 5.09 11.75
N ALA A 182 -18.65 5.64 10.54
CA ALA A 182 -17.33 5.83 9.95
C ALA A 182 -16.48 6.80 10.79
N LEU A 183 -17.07 7.90 11.29
CA LEU A 183 -16.40 8.83 12.20
C LEU A 183 -15.99 8.15 13.50
N ALA A 184 -16.90 7.38 14.11
CA ALA A 184 -16.59 6.57 15.29
C ALA A 184 -15.48 5.53 15.01
N ASN A 185 -15.38 5.04 13.78
CA ASN A 185 -14.35 4.12 13.31
C ASN A 185 -13.09 4.81 12.74
N ASN A 186 -12.74 6.00 13.25
CA ASN A 186 -11.56 6.78 12.83
C ASN A 186 -11.54 7.10 11.32
N GLY A 187 -12.71 7.34 10.72
CA GLY A 187 -12.88 7.64 9.30
C GLY A 187 -12.88 6.42 8.39
N ARG A 188 -12.78 5.19 8.92
CA ARG A 188 -12.91 3.98 8.10
C ARG A 188 -14.37 3.75 7.80
N PHE A 189 -14.75 3.99 6.55
CA PHE A 189 -16.13 3.88 6.09
C PHE A 189 -16.53 2.47 5.66
N CYS A 190 -15.61 1.49 5.67
CA CYS A 190 -15.90 0.12 5.24
C CYS A 190 -15.31 -0.88 6.22
N LEU A 191 -16.12 -1.85 6.63
CA LEU A 191 -15.69 -3.09 7.25
C LEU A 191 -15.54 -4.12 6.13
N LEU A 192 -14.35 -4.68 5.95
CA LEU A 192 -14.12 -5.74 4.98
C LEU A 192 -14.50 -7.07 5.62
N LYS A 193 -15.02 -7.99 4.81
CA LYS A 193 -15.08 -9.41 5.17
C LYS A 193 -13.69 -9.88 5.59
N ARG A 194 -13.59 -10.44 6.80
CA ARG A 194 -12.30 -10.74 7.44
C ARG A 194 -12.45 -11.86 8.45
N THR A 195 -11.58 -12.86 8.37
CA THR A 195 -11.49 -13.93 9.37
C THR A 195 -10.61 -13.52 10.56
N PRO A 196 -10.67 -14.22 11.70
CA PRO A 196 -9.81 -13.95 12.86
C PRO A 196 -8.30 -13.98 12.53
N GLU A 197 -7.89 -14.89 11.63
CA GLU A 197 -6.49 -15.05 11.20
C GLU A 197 -6.00 -13.84 10.38
N GLU A 198 -6.92 -13.14 9.73
CA GLU A 198 -6.66 -11.96 8.89
C GLU A 198 -6.74 -10.64 9.67
N SER A 199 -6.96 -10.71 10.98
CA SER A 199 -7.09 -9.55 11.88
C SER A 199 -5.88 -8.62 11.88
N MET A 200 -4.69 -9.15 11.55
CA MET A 200 -3.43 -8.39 11.48
C MET A 200 -3.02 -7.99 10.06
N VAL A 201 -3.80 -8.35 9.04
CA VAL A 201 -3.48 -8.04 7.64
C VAL A 201 -3.93 -6.60 7.33
N ASN A 202 -3.02 -5.79 6.79
CA ASN A 202 -3.33 -4.48 6.22
C ASN A 202 -4.20 -4.65 4.98
N ASN A 203 -4.92 -3.60 4.61
CA ASN A 203 -5.66 -3.59 3.36
C ASN A 203 -4.68 -3.37 2.20
N TYR A 204 -4.76 -4.18 1.16
CA TYR A 204 -3.91 -4.08 -0.03
C TYR A 204 -4.73 -4.34 -1.30
N ASN A 205 -4.16 -4.01 -2.46
CA ASN A 205 -4.70 -4.38 -3.76
C ASN A 205 -3.88 -5.55 -4.32
N ALA A 206 -4.52 -6.68 -4.60
CA ALA A 206 -3.82 -7.91 -5.00
C ALA A 206 -3.01 -7.74 -6.30
N ILE A 207 -3.57 -7.01 -7.27
CA ILE A 207 -2.90 -6.75 -8.56
C ILE A 207 -1.65 -5.90 -8.36
N LEU A 208 -1.76 -4.80 -7.61
CA LEU A 208 -0.62 -3.91 -7.35
C LEU A 208 0.45 -4.60 -6.50
N LEU A 209 0.06 -5.37 -5.49
CA LEU A 209 1.01 -6.13 -4.67
C LEU A 209 1.74 -7.19 -5.50
N GLY A 210 1.04 -7.90 -6.39
CA GLY A 210 1.66 -8.93 -7.25
C GLY A 210 2.49 -8.38 -8.41
N SER A 211 2.32 -7.11 -8.81
CA SER A 211 2.97 -6.55 -10.01
C SER A 211 4.26 -5.75 -9.73
N TYR A 212 4.55 -5.41 -8.47
CA TYR A 212 5.57 -4.39 -8.12
C TYR A 212 6.50 -4.77 -6.94
N VAL A 213 6.84 -6.05 -6.82
CA VAL A 213 7.83 -6.55 -5.83
C VAL A 213 9.08 -7.04 -6.53
#